data_AF-A0A7X8LP46-F1
#
_entry.id   AF-A0A7X8LP46-F1
#
_cell.length_a   1.000
_cell.length_b   1.000
_cell.length_c   1.000
_cell.angle_alpha   90.00
_cell.angle_beta   90.00
_cell.angle_gamma   90.00
#
_symmetry.space_group_name_H-M   'P 1'
#
loop_
_entity.id
_entity.type
_entity.pdbx_description
1 polymer ?
#
loop_
_entity_poly.entity_id
_entity_poly.type
_entity_poly.pdbx_seq_one_letter_code
_entity_poly.pdbx_strand_id
1 'polypeptide(L)'
;YIGTGAITQPTLTSIDNWNRIYEGLINNIKPFIVKQLLIIFFAAVFSVLLIWRSRLRTALISGLACSLLMALLLIGTYQSYQAQALREPVYCGIIALAPQVIPDPGKIMDRLEEIQADTRKIVGNISVLMRNSNGLAFFSTPMEENAFKKVLLISDLHSNPLGVQFIKEISLAFQVDLILDAGDLTDLGTSLEAEYGAGISSIKTPYVFCPGNHDTPEIMDFVKNLDNAMVLEGGTVDISGIRILGVADPLSAGTEVEMEDALAWEKLMQEQAGALRKSAQEEEFPPHLLVVHHPQIAQQLAEDFPLIVYGHTHQQSIKVNNDSIMLNPGTSGAAGLRGLYADQAVPYSAMILYLNDEGLAAAVDTVKYEPFSDRFYIERKLLHPSMRKQQVFWGEDSLAEEYEIHPPDEKQIQDREDDLDQKDL
;
A
#
# COMPACT_ATOMS: atom_id res chain seq x y z
N TYR A 1 1.58 32.73 -29.92
CA TYR A 1 2.80 32.02 -29.51
C TYR A 1 2.47 30.54 -29.47
N ILE A 2 3.05 29.74 -30.36
CA ILE A 2 2.98 28.28 -30.32
C ILE A 2 4.06 27.85 -29.32
N GLY A 3 3.65 27.28 -28.19
CA GLY A 3 4.56 26.72 -27.19
C GLY A 3 4.61 25.20 -27.34
N THR A 4 5.70 24.71 -27.94
CA THR A 4 6.05 23.29 -27.97
C THR A 4 6.53 22.88 -26.57
N GLY A 5 5.67 22.19 -25.81
CA GLY A 5 6.08 21.51 -24.59
C GLY A 5 6.97 20.33 -24.96
N ALA A 6 8.25 20.38 -24.56
CA ALA A 6 9.16 19.25 -24.74
C ALA A 6 8.65 18.06 -23.93
N ILE A 7 8.40 16.94 -24.62
CA ILE A 7 8.11 15.65 -24.00
C ILE A 7 9.33 15.29 -23.14
N THR A 8 9.14 15.13 -21.84
CA THR A 8 10.20 14.75 -20.90
C THR A 8 10.33 13.23 -20.86
N GLN A 9 11.53 12.70 -20.56
CA GLN A 9 11.75 11.25 -20.39
C GLN A 9 10.70 10.52 -19.51
N PRO A 10 10.20 11.11 -18.39
CA PRO A 10 9.13 10.48 -17.61
C PRO A 10 7.78 10.33 -18.36
N THR A 11 7.42 11.26 -19.26
CA THR A 11 6.22 11.13 -20.11
C THR A 11 6.40 10.06 -21.20
N LEU A 12 7.64 9.80 -21.62
CA LEU A 12 7.95 8.66 -22.50
C LEU A 12 7.80 7.33 -21.74
N THR A 13 8.25 7.24 -20.48
CA THR A 13 8.12 6.01 -19.69
C THR A 13 6.68 5.67 -19.29
N SER A 14 5.80 6.66 -19.09
CA SER A 14 4.38 6.39 -18.84
C SER A 14 3.65 5.89 -20.10
N ILE A 15 4.05 6.39 -21.28
CA ILE A 15 3.60 5.88 -22.58
C ILE A 15 4.14 4.47 -22.84
N ASP A 16 5.41 4.19 -22.49
CA ASP A 16 6.02 2.86 -22.64
C ASP A 16 5.39 1.82 -21.70
N ASN A 17 5.02 2.20 -20.48
CA ASN A 17 4.24 1.33 -19.58
C ASN A 17 2.86 1.02 -20.15
N TRP A 18 2.17 2.00 -20.74
CA TRP A 18 0.91 1.75 -21.44
C TRP A 18 1.06 0.86 -22.67
N ASN A 19 2.13 1.04 -23.44
CA ASN A 19 2.42 0.17 -24.57
C ASN A 19 2.71 -1.26 -24.11
N ARG A 20 3.41 -1.45 -22.98
CA ARG A 20 3.62 -2.76 -22.36
C ARG A 20 2.34 -3.40 -21.87
N ILE A 21 1.45 -2.65 -21.22
CA ILE A 21 0.12 -3.12 -20.79
C ILE A 21 -0.73 -3.53 -22.00
N TYR A 22 -0.76 -2.68 -23.03
CA TYR A 22 -1.48 -2.94 -24.28
C TYR A 22 -0.91 -4.17 -24.99
N GLU A 23 0.41 -4.30 -25.06
CA GLU A 23 1.10 -5.46 -25.61
C GLU A 23 0.87 -6.72 -24.77
N GLY A 24 0.86 -6.64 -23.44
CA GLY A 24 0.57 -7.74 -22.52
C GLY A 24 -0.85 -8.27 -22.67
N LEU A 25 -1.84 -7.37 -22.74
CA LEU A 25 -3.23 -7.70 -23.05
C LEU A 25 -3.33 -8.37 -24.43
N ILE A 26 -2.68 -7.81 -25.45
CA ILE A 26 -2.68 -8.38 -26.80
C ILE A 26 -1.99 -9.74 -26.85
N ASN A 27 -0.91 -9.93 -26.10
CA ASN A 27 -0.16 -11.17 -26.04
C ASN A 27 -1.00 -12.30 -25.40
N ASN A 28 -1.91 -11.96 -24.48
CA ASN A 28 -2.84 -12.91 -23.88
C ASN A 28 -4.09 -13.21 -24.72
N ILE A 29 -4.42 -12.40 -25.73
CA ILE A 29 -5.57 -12.65 -26.62
C ILE A 29 -5.38 -13.95 -27.43
N LYS A 30 -4.17 -14.18 -27.97
CA LYS A 30 -3.87 -15.38 -28.75
C LYS A 30 -4.07 -16.69 -27.96
N PRO A 31 -3.46 -16.89 -26.78
CA PRO A 31 -3.67 -18.10 -26.00
C PRO A 31 -5.12 -18.24 -25.54
N PHE A 32 -5.81 -17.14 -25.21
CA PHE A 32 -7.23 -17.15 -24.88
C PHE A 32 -8.10 -17.70 -26.02
N ILE A 33 -7.93 -17.16 -27.24
CA ILE A 33 -8.68 -17.62 -28.43
C ILE A 33 -8.43 -19.10 -28.69
N VAL A 34 -7.18 -19.54 -28.65
CA VAL A 34 -6.81 -20.95 -28.87
C VAL A 34 -7.45 -21.86 -27.83
N LYS A 35 -7.36 -21.49 -26.55
CA LYS A 35 -7.95 -22.25 -25.45
C LYS A 35 -9.46 -22.38 -25.62
N GLN A 36 -10.15 -21.32 -26.01
CA GLN A 36 -11.60 -21.32 -26.16
C GLN A 36 -12.06 -22.20 -27.34
N LEU A 37 -11.36 -22.15 -28.47
CA LEU A 37 -11.64 -23.01 -29.61
C LEU A 37 -11.43 -24.49 -29.27
N LEU A 38 -10.36 -24.82 -28.54
CA LEU A 38 -10.11 -26.19 -28.09
C LEU A 38 -11.18 -26.69 -27.13
N ILE A 39 -11.54 -25.90 -26.12
CA ILE A 39 -12.59 -26.26 -25.15
C ILE A 39 -13.90 -26.55 -25.86
N ILE A 40 -14.33 -25.67 -26.78
CA ILE A 40 -15.59 -25.84 -27.51
C ILE A 40 -15.55 -27.05 -28.44
N PHE A 41 -14.42 -27.27 -29.12
CA PHE A 41 -14.24 -28.46 -29.95
C PHE A 41 -14.44 -29.74 -29.15
N PHE A 42 -13.69 -29.91 -28.05
CA PHE A 42 -13.73 -31.13 -27.25
C PHE A 42 -15.05 -31.29 -26.49
N ALA A 43 -15.62 -30.19 -25.96
CA ALA A 43 -16.92 -30.22 -25.31
C ALA A 43 -18.02 -30.65 -26.28
N ALA A 44 -18.05 -30.10 -27.49
CA ALA A 44 -19.02 -30.49 -28.51
C ALA A 44 -18.86 -31.95 -28.96
N VAL A 45 -17.62 -32.42 -29.19
CA VAL A 45 -17.34 -33.82 -29.51
C VAL A 45 -17.83 -34.73 -28.38
N PHE A 46 -17.51 -34.40 -27.12
CA PHE A 46 -17.87 -35.20 -25.96
C PHE A 46 -19.39 -35.25 -25.74
N SER A 47 -20.08 -34.10 -25.79
CA SER A 47 -21.53 -34.03 -25.65
C SER A 47 -22.26 -34.82 -26.74
N VAL A 48 -21.79 -34.77 -28.00
CA VAL A 48 -22.39 -35.50 -29.12
C VAL A 48 -22.14 -37.01 -29.03
N LEU A 49 -21.00 -37.43 -28.50
CA LEU A 49 -20.74 -38.85 -28.20
C LEU A 49 -21.57 -39.35 -27.02
N LEU A 50 -21.73 -38.54 -25.96
CA LEU A 50 -22.43 -38.92 -24.74
C LEU A 50 -23.94 -39.02 -24.93
N ILE A 51 -24.55 -37.97 -25.50
CA ILE A 51 -26.02 -37.85 -25.63
C ILE A 51 -26.53 -38.71 -26.79
N TRP A 52 -25.93 -38.55 -27.98
CA TRP A 52 -26.43 -39.18 -29.20
C TRP A 52 -25.76 -40.52 -29.52
N ARG A 53 -24.72 -40.92 -28.76
CA ARG A 53 -23.95 -42.17 -28.98
C ARG A 53 -23.57 -42.38 -30.45
N SER A 54 -23.22 -41.26 -31.10
CA SER A 54 -23.02 -41.21 -32.54
C SER A 54 -21.67 -41.80 -32.94
N ARG A 55 -21.46 -41.99 -34.25
CA ARG A 55 -20.15 -42.41 -34.79
C ARG A 55 -19.14 -41.27 -34.58
N LEU A 56 -17.88 -41.62 -34.31
CA LEU A 56 -16.79 -40.67 -34.07
C LEU A 56 -16.70 -39.58 -35.16
N ARG A 57 -16.96 -39.92 -36.42
CA ARG A 57 -16.99 -38.95 -37.54
C ARG A 57 -18.03 -37.85 -37.34
N THR A 58 -19.24 -38.20 -36.89
CA THR A 58 -20.31 -37.23 -36.65
C THR A 58 -19.95 -36.28 -35.51
N ALA A 59 -19.39 -36.82 -34.42
CA ALA A 59 -18.93 -36.01 -33.30
C ALA A 59 -17.81 -35.04 -33.69
N LEU A 60 -16.83 -35.49 -34.48
CA LEU A 60 -15.75 -34.63 -34.99
C LEU A 60 -16.26 -33.50 -35.88
N ILE A 61 -17.22 -33.79 -36.78
CA ILE A 61 -17.85 -32.77 -37.64
C ILE A 61 -18.61 -31.74 -36.80
N SER A 62 -19.35 -32.19 -35.77
CA SER A 62 -20.04 -31.28 -34.84
C SER A 62 -19.06 -30.39 -34.07
N GLY A 63 -17.94 -30.96 -33.58
CA GLY A 63 -16.89 -30.19 -32.92
C GLY A 63 -16.30 -29.11 -33.82
N LEU A 64 -16.00 -29.45 -35.08
CA LEU A 64 -15.53 -28.51 -36.09
C LEU A 64 -16.56 -27.40 -36.38
N ALA A 65 -17.84 -27.76 -36.52
CA ALA A 65 -18.91 -26.79 -36.77
C ALA A 65 -19.08 -25.80 -35.61
N CYS A 66 -19.07 -26.27 -34.36
CA CYS A 66 -19.14 -25.40 -33.17
C CYS A 66 -17.91 -24.51 -33.04
N SER A 67 -16.72 -25.03 -33.34
CA SER A 67 -15.47 -24.26 -33.30
C SER A 67 -15.46 -23.17 -34.38
N LEU A 68 -15.96 -23.48 -35.58
CA LEU A 68 -16.10 -22.50 -36.67
C LEU A 68 -17.08 -21.39 -36.29
N LEU A 69 -18.23 -21.75 -35.69
CA LEU A 69 -19.19 -20.76 -35.20
C LEU A 69 -18.57 -19.84 -34.14
N MET A 70 -17.83 -20.39 -33.18
CA MET A 70 -17.13 -19.59 -32.18
C MET A 70 -16.06 -18.69 -32.83
N ALA A 71 -15.29 -19.21 -33.78
CA ALA A 71 -14.30 -18.42 -34.50
C ALA A 71 -14.94 -17.22 -35.21
N LEU A 72 -16.12 -17.42 -35.84
CA LEU A 72 -16.88 -16.34 -36.47
C LEU A 72 -17.34 -15.28 -35.45
N LEU A 73 -17.83 -15.70 -34.28
CA LEU A 73 -18.22 -14.79 -33.21
C LEU A 73 -17.02 -14.00 -32.69
N LEU A 74 -15.87 -14.66 -32.44
CA LEU A 74 -14.64 -14.02 -31.98
C LEU A 74 -14.09 -13.02 -33.01
N ILE A 75 -14.13 -13.35 -34.31
CA ILE A 75 -13.75 -12.43 -35.39
C ILE A 75 -14.71 -11.23 -35.42
N GLY A 76 -16.01 -11.48 -35.30
CA GLY A 76 -17.03 -10.42 -35.24
C GLY A 76 -16.78 -9.46 -34.09
N THR A 77 -16.51 -10.00 -32.89
CA THR A 77 -16.15 -9.20 -31.71
C THR A 77 -14.84 -8.44 -31.93
N TYR A 78 -13.81 -9.08 -32.50
CA TYR A 78 -12.54 -8.41 -32.77
C TYR A 78 -12.70 -7.22 -33.74
N GLN A 79 -13.55 -7.38 -34.76
CA GLN A 79 -13.84 -6.31 -35.73
C GLN A 79 -14.70 -5.19 -35.13
N SER A 80 -15.63 -5.50 -34.22
CA SER A 80 -16.46 -4.50 -33.56
C SER A 80 -15.79 -3.85 -32.34
N TYR A 81 -14.70 -4.45 -31.84
CA TYR A 81 -13.96 -3.97 -30.68
C TYR A 81 -13.17 -2.70 -31.03
N GLN A 82 -13.60 -1.56 -30.48
CA GLN A 82 -12.92 -0.29 -30.61
C GLN A 82 -12.31 0.11 -29.27
N ALA A 83 -11.04 -0.23 -29.05
CA ALA A 83 -10.31 0.13 -27.82
C ALA A 83 -10.33 1.65 -27.57
N GLN A 84 -10.34 2.45 -28.63
CA GLN A 84 -10.32 3.91 -28.53
C GLN A 84 -11.64 4.51 -28.04
N ALA A 85 -12.76 3.80 -28.21
CA ALA A 85 -14.07 4.21 -27.68
C ALA A 85 -14.14 4.15 -26.14
N LEU A 86 -13.23 3.40 -25.50
CA LEU A 86 -13.12 3.37 -24.03
C LEU A 86 -12.59 4.69 -23.44
N ARG A 87 -11.99 5.56 -24.25
CA ARG A 87 -11.50 6.88 -23.79
C ARG A 87 -12.65 7.87 -23.56
N GLU A 88 -13.76 7.70 -24.27
CA GLU A 88 -14.94 8.56 -24.18
C GLU A 88 -16.21 7.70 -24.07
N PRO A 89 -16.44 7.04 -22.92
CA PRO A 89 -17.61 6.19 -22.74
C PRO A 89 -18.90 7.01 -22.80
N VAL A 90 -19.82 6.60 -23.68
CA VAL A 90 -21.16 7.20 -23.78
C VAL A 90 -22.07 6.49 -22.79
N TYR A 91 -22.49 7.21 -21.74
CA TYR A 91 -23.41 6.70 -20.74
C TYR A 91 -24.86 7.05 -21.12
N CYS A 92 -25.75 6.06 -21.02
CA CYS A 92 -27.18 6.22 -21.29
C CYS A 92 -27.99 6.02 -20.00
N GLY A 93 -29.13 6.70 -19.89
CA GLY A 93 -30.04 6.56 -18.75
C GLY A 93 -29.61 7.33 -17.51
N ILE A 94 -29.88 6.81 -16.31
CA ILE A 94 -29.61 7.49 -15.02
C ILE A 94 -28.12 7.79 -14.83
N ILE A 95 -27.24 6.98 -15.42
CA ILE A 95 -25.79 7.13 -15.38
C ILE A 95 -25.24 8.11 -16.44
N ALA A 96 -26.09 8.73 -17.27
CA ALA A 96 -25.65 9.72 -18.27
C ALA A 96 -24.97 10.96 -17.64
N LEU A 97 -25.20 11.20 -16.34
CA LEU A 97 -24.53 12.26 -15.57
C LEU A 97 -23.18 11.84 -15.00
N ALA A 98 -22.81 10.55 -15.06
CA ALA A 98 -21.56 10.04 -14.50
C ALA A 98 -20.29 10.74 -15.02
N PRO A 99 -20.16 11.11 -16.30
CA PRO A 99 -18.99 11.87 -16.79
C PRO A 99 -18.79 13.25 -16.18
N GLN A 100 -19.84 13.85 -15.60
CA GLN A 100 -19.73 15.15 -14.93
C GLN A 100 -19.16 15.02 -13.51
N VAL A 101 -19.22 13.81 -12.94
CA VAL A 101 -18.73 13.48 -11.60
C VAL A 101 -17.38 12.76 -11.69
N ILE A 102 -17.17 11.95 -12.74
CA ILE A 102 -15.94 11.19 -12.99
C ILE A 102 -14.99 12.06 -13.84
N PRO A 103 -13.78 12.41 -13.36
CA PRO A 103 -12.82 13.20 -14.13
C PRO A 103 -12.40 12.51 -15.44
N ASP A 104 -12.14 13.30 -16.49
CA ASP A 104 -11.57 12.79 -17.74
C ASP A 104 -10.28 11.99 -17.50
N PRO A 105 -10.04 10.88 -18.21
CA PRO A 105 -8.83 10.06 -18.06
C PRO A 105 -7.52 10.85 -18.16
N GLY A 106 -7.47 11.87 -19.02
CA GLY A 106 -6.31 12.76 -19.14
C GLY A 106 -6.08 13.64 -17.90
N LYS A 107 -7.15 14.12 -17.26
CA LYS A 107 -7.06 14.92 -16.03
C LYS A 107 -6.60 14.10 -14.83
N ILE A 108 -6.84 12.79 -14.84
CA ILE A 108 -6.31 11.87 -13.82
C ILE A 108 -4.78 11.80 -13.95
N MET A 109 -4.26 11.75 -15.17
CA MET A 109 -2.82 11.73 -15.41
C MET A 109 -2.18 13.06 -15.03
N ASP A 110 -2.79 14.18 -15.40
CA ASP A 110 -2.32 15.50 -15.00
C ASP A 110 -2.30 15.64 -13.47
N ARG A 111 -3.35 15.16 -12.78
CA ARG A 111 -3.38 15.10 -11.30
C ARG A 111 -2.33 14.17 -10.72
N LEU A 112 -2.09 13.00 -11.33
CA LEU A 112 -1.04 12.09 -10.88
C LEU A 112 0.33 12.75 -11.04
N GLU A 113 0.60 13.44 -12.14
CA GLU A 113 1.86 14.16 -12.36
C GLU A 113 2.02 15.34 -11.39
N GLU A 114 0.95 16.10 -11.13
CA GLU A 114 0.91 17.20 -10.16
C GLU A 114 1.16 16.67 -8.73
N ILE A 115 0.42 15.66 -8.29
CA ILE A 115 0.59 15.04 -6.97
C ILE A 115 1.97 14.40 -6.84
N GLN A 116 2.49 13.75 -7.89
CA GLN A 116 3.87 13.23 -7.87
C GLN A 116 4.91 14.35 -7.75
N ALA A 117 4.71 15.46 -8.48
CA ALA A 117 5.61 16.60 -8.40
C ALA A 117 5.57 17.22 -7.00
N ASP A 118 4.39 17.30 -6.39
CA ASP A 118 4.21 17.87 -5.07
C ASP A 118 4.72 16.93 -3.97
N THR A 119 4.43 15.62 -4.02
CA THR A 119 5.05 14.62 -3.13
C THR A 119 6.58 14.67 -3.21
N ARG A 120 7.18 14.80 -4.39
CA ARG A 120 8.64 14.98 -4.53
C ARG A 120 9.14 16.28 -3.90
N LYS A 121 8.40 17.39 -4.04
CA LYS A 121 8.78 18.67 -3.41
C LYS A 121 8.66 18.60 -1.89
N ILE A 122 7.60 17.99 -1.38
CA ILE A 122 7.31 17.89 0.05
C ILE A 122 8.32 16.95 0.72
N VAL A 123 8.54 15.76 0.16
CA VAL A 123 9.53 14.83 0.74
C VAL A 123 10.97 15.30 0.48
N GLY A 124 11.23 15.99 -0.63
CA GLY A 124 12.49 16.72 -0.83
C GLY A 124 12.72 17.78 0.26
N ASN A 125 11.71 18.58 0.56
CA ASN A 125 11.78 19.60 1.61
C ASN A 125 11.83 18.99 3.01
N ILE A 126 11.16 17.85 3.27
CA ILE A 126 11.23 17.13 4.54
C ILE A 126 12.59 16.47 4.70
N SER A 127 13.13 15.81 3.68
CA SER A 127 14.49 15.25 3.73
C SER A 127 15.53 16.35 3.95
N VAL A 128 15.31 17.57 3.43
CA VAL A 128 16.13 18.74 3.76
C VAL A 128 15.89 19.23 5.19
N LEU A 129 14.64 19.31 5.65
CA LEU A 129 14.29 19.68 7.03
C LEU A 129 14.80 18.66 8.05
N MET A 130 14.84 17.36 7.73
CA MET A 130 15.34 16.30 8.61
C MET A 130 16.87 16.21 8.58
N ARG A 131 17.50 16.38 7.40
CA ARG A 131 18.98 16.48 7.31
C ARG A 131 19.51 17.74 8.01
N ASN A 132 18.75 18.83 8.00
CA ASN A 132 19.15 20.10 8.62
C ASN A 132 18.61 20.28 10.04
N SER A 133 17.55 19.55 10.43
CA SER A 133 17.11 19.46 11.82
C SER A 133 17.83 18.30 12.50
N ASN A 134 18.96 18.66 13.10
CA ASN A 134 19.33 18.13 14.42
C ASN A 134 18.24 18.40 15.49
N GLY A 135 16.96 18.55 15.11
CA GLY A 135 15.83 19.01 15.93
C GLY A 135 14.88 17.88 16.34
N LEU A 136 14.87 16.75 15.62
CA LEU A 136 14.40 15.49 16.21
C LEU A 136 15.46 14.84 17.12
N ALA A 137 16.69 15.37 17.12
CA ALA A 137 17.67 15.08 18.16
C ALA A 137 17.21 15.55 19.55
N PHE A 138 16.15 16.38 19.65
CA PHE A 138 15.59 16.76 20.95
C PHE A 138 14.92 15.59 21.71
N PHE A 139 14.52 14.52 21.00
CA PHE A 139 14.02 13.28 21.62
C PHE A 139 15.10 12.19 21.72
N SER A 140 16.34 12.54 21.41
CA SER A 140 17.49 11.66 21.48
C SER A 140 18.38 12.17 22.62
N THR A 141 18.22 11.66 23.84
CA THR A 141 19.43 11.42 24.66
C THR A 141 20.38 10.68 23.72
N PRO A 142 21.68 11.02 23.56
CA PRO A 142 22.53 10.56 22.47
C PRO A 142 22.41 9.04 22.29
N MET A 143 21.47 8.65 21.44
CA MET A 143 21.32 7.32 20.91
C MET A 143 22.25 7.43 19.72
N GLU A 144 23.45 6.89 19.88
CA GLU A 144 24.42 6.83 18.79
C GLU A 144 23.68 6.45 17.51
N GLU A 145 23.86 7.20 16.42
CA GLU A 145 23.11 7.06 15.16
C GLU A 145 23.12 5.63 14.59
N ASN A 146 23.97 4.75 15.11
CA ASN A 146 24.13 3.34 14.74
C ASN A 146 23.55 2.33 15.74
N ALA A 147 22.84 2.76 16.79
CA ALA A 147 22.34 1.85 17.83
C ALA A 147 21.01 1.16 17.48
N PHE A 148 20.33 1.58 16.41
CA PHE A 148 19.01 1.07 16.04
C PHE A 148 18.91 0.75 14.55
N LYS A 149 18.30 -0.39 14.25
CA LYS A 149 17.79 -0.74 12.92
C LYS A 149 16.48 -0.01 12.68
N LYS A 150 16.35 0.63 11.52
CA LYS A 150 15.14 1.35 11.09
C LYS A 150 14.36 0.49 10.10
N VAL A 151 13.14 0.11 10.49
CA VAL A 151 12.25 -0.70 9.65
C VAL A 151 11.07 0.17 9.21
N LEU A 152 10.90 0.34 7.90
CA LEU A 152 9.72 1.00 7.33
C LEU A 152 8.58 -0.01 7.25
N LEU A 153 7.53 0.20 8.04
CA LEU A 153 6.30 -0.60 8.03
C LEU A 153 5.28 0.04 7.09
N ILE A 154 4.78 -0.77 6.16
CA ILE A 154 3.78 -0.38 5.16
C ILE A 154 2.70 -1.46 5.06
N SER A 155 1.55 -1.12 4.49
CA SER A 155 0.48 -2.06 4.15
C SER A 155 -0.50 -1.41 3.18
N ASP A 156 -1.38 -2.21 2.58
CA ASP A 156 -2.56 -1.79 1.85
C ASP A 156 -2.22 -0.78 0.74
N LEU A 157 -1.27 -1.17 -0.12
CA LEU A 157 -0.82 -0.38 -1.27
C LEU A 157 -1.85 -0.36 -2.39
N HIS A 158 -2.56 -1.47 -2.60
CA HIS A 158 -3.66 -1.59 -3.56
C HIS A 158 -3.30 -1.05 -4.96
N SER A 159 -2.15 -1.46 -5.47
CA SER A 159 -1.63 -1.10 -6.79
C SER A 159 -1.45 0.41 -7.02
N ASN A 160 -1.34 1.24 -5.96
CA ASN A 160 -1.26 2.70 -6.09
C ASN A 160 0.17 3.16 -6.46
N PRO A 161 0.41 3.72 -7.67
CA PRO A 161 1.74 4.17 -8.07
C PRO A 161 2.29 5.34 -7.25
N LEU A 162 1.42 6.19 -6.69
CA LEU A 162 1.84 7.26 -5.78
C LEU A 162 2.30 6.69 -4.44
N GLY A 163 1.68 5.60 -3.99
CA GLY A 163 2.10 4.89 -2.79
C GLY A 163 3.52 4.35 -2.92
N VAL A 164 3.87 3.79 -4.09
CA VAL A 164 5.24 3.36 -4.38
C VAL A 164 6.24 4.51 -4.26
N GLN A 165 5.91 5.70 -4.79
CA GLN A 165 6.77 6.87 -4.65
C GLN A 165 6.85 7.35 -3.20
N PHE A 166 5.74 7.37 -2.49
CA PHE A 166 5.70 7.70 -1.06
C PHE A 166 6.65 6.78 -0.27
N ILE A 167 6.56 5.45 -0.46
CA ILE A 167 7.42 4.46 0.18
C ILE A 167 8.90 4.71 -0.15
N LYS A 168 9.21 4.94 -1.44
CA LYS A 168 10.57 5.22 -1.90
C LYS A 168 11.16 6.46 -1.24
N GLU A 169 10.40 7.54 -1.22
CA GLU A 169 10.86 8.82 -0.68
C GLU A 169 11.04 8.77 0.84
N ILE A 170 10.15 8.09 1.58
CA ILE A 170 10.32 7.83 3.02
C ILE A 170 11.55 6.95 3.28
N SER A 171 11.71 5.87 2.50
CA SER A 171 12.86 4.97 2.62
C SER A 171 14.19 5.72 2.46
N LEU A 172 14.27 6.61 1.46
CA LEU A 172 15.45 7.45 1.22
C LEU A 172 15.66 8.51 2.30
N ALA A 173 14.60 9.19 2.73
CA ALA A 173 14.67 10.28 3.69
C ALA A 173 15.12 9.80 5.08
N PHE A 174 14.63 8.64 5.52
CA PHE A 174 14.94 8.07 6.83
C PHE A 174 16.10 7.08 6.83
N GLN A 175 16.59 6.72 5.63
CA GLN A 175 17.66 5.74 5.42
C GLN A 175 17.33 4.43 6.14
N VAL A 176 16.19 3.85 5.78
CA VAL A 176 15.69 2.63 6.44
C VAL A 176 16.47 1.40 5.97
N ASP A 177 16.69 0.47 6.89
CA ASP A 177 17.47 -0.77 6.67
C ASP A 177 16.64 -1.88 6.03
N LEU A 178 15.32 -1.84 6.24
CA LEU A 178 14.36 -2.86 5.84
C LEU A 178 13.00 -2.22 5.55
N ILE A 179 12.30 -2.70 4.52
CA ILE A 179 10.88 -2.42 4.30
C ILE A 179 10.10 -3.69 4.63
N LEU A 180 9.09 -3.55 5.49
CA LEU A 180 8.20 -4.62 5.93
C LEU A 180 6.78 -4.29 5.50
N ASP A 181 6.29 -5.03 4.52
CA ASP A 181 4.97 -4.91 3.94
C ASP A 181 4.02 -5.96 4.54
N ALA A 182 2.99 -5.49 5.23
CA ALA A 182 1.98 -6.30 5.89
C ALA A 182 0.79 -6.65 4.98
N GLY A 183 0.92 -6.54 3.66
CA GLY A 183 0.03 -7.15 2.68
C GLY A 183 -0.91 -6.18 1.97
N ASP A 184 -1.72 -6.73 1.08
CA ASP A 184 -2.58 -6.02 0.14
C ASP A 184 -1.76 -5.10 -0.78
N LEU A 185 -0.79 -5.72 -1.46
CA LEU A 185 0.00 -5.06 -2.49
C LEU A 185 -0.88 -4.69 -3.69
N THR A 186 -1.87 -5.54 -4.00
CA THR A 186 -2.77 -5.40 -5.14
C THR A 186 -4.24 -5.37 -4.73
N ASP A 187 -5.12 -4.94 -5.65
CA ASP A 187 -6.56 -4.76 -5.42
C ASP A 187 -7.35 -6.01 -5.87
N LEU A 188 -6.93 -6.67 -6.96
CA LEU A 188 -7.62 -7.84 -7.55
C LEU A 188 -6.71 -9.08 -7.66
N GLY A 189 -5.45 -9.00 -7.19
CA GLY A 189 -4.52 -10.12 -7.27
C GLY A 189 -4.13 -10.51 -8.69
N THR A 190 -4.15 -9.57 -9.64
CA THR A 190 -3.85 -9.87 -11.06
C THR A 190 -2.41 -9.56 -11.43
N SER A 191 -1.86 -10.29 -12.40
CA SER A 191 -0.50 -10.02 -12.91
C SER A 191 -0.34 -8.62 -13.52
N LEU A 192 -1.43 -8.04 -14.05
CA LEU A 192 -1.43 -6.66 -14.54
C LEU A 192 -1.24 -5.66 -13.40
N GLU A 193 -1.84 -5.93 -12.24
CA GLU A 193 -1.70 -5.06 -11.07
C GLU A 193 -0.30 -5.13 -10.45
N ALA A 194 0.32 -6.30 -10.50
CA ALA A 194 1.69 -6.48 -10.08
C ALA A 194 2.66 -5.51 -10.80
N GLU A 195 2.37 -5.11 -12.05
CA GLU A 195 3.17 -4.12 -12.78
C GLU A 195 3.11 -2.72 -12.15
N TYR A 196 1.98 -2.33 -11.54
CA TYR A 196 1.89 -1.06 -10.81
C TYR A 196 2.67 -1.09 -9.50
N GLY A 197 2.70 -2.25 -8.83
CA GLY A 197 3.57 -2.52 -7.68
C GLY A 197 5.05 -2.64 -8.04
N ALA A 198 5.38 -2.95 -9.30
CA ALA A 198 6.75 -3.21 -9.76
C ALA A 198 7.73 -2.05 -9.52
N GLY A 199 7.26 -0.82 -9.33
CA GLY A 199 8.13 0.29 -8.96
C GLY A 199 8.86 0.08 -7.62
N ILE A 200 8.37 -0.84 -6.75
CA ILE A 200 9.08 -1.30 -5.54
C ILE A 200 10.45 -1.89 -5.89
N SER A 201 10.61 -2.54 -7.04
CA SER A 201 11.90 -3.06 -7.52
C SER A 201 12.97 -1.97 -7.70
N SER A 202 12.56 -0.70 -7.85
CA SER A 202 13.50 0.42 -7.94
C SER A 202 14.08 0.85 -6.59
N ILE A 203 13.51 0.35 -5.49
CA ILE A 203 13.97 0.60 -4.13
C ILE A 203 15.03 -0.44 -3.80
N LYS A 204 16.23 -0.03 -3.42
CA LYS A 204 17.35 -0.96 -3.16
C LYS A 204 17.31 -1.62 -1.79
N THR A 205 16.50 -1.10 -0.89
CA THR A 205 16.33 -1.63 0.47
C THR A 205 15.69 -3.03 0.40
N PRO A 206 16.14 -3.98 1.24
CA PRO A 206 15.45 -5.27 1.38
C PRO A 206 13.95 -5.08 1.62
N TYR A 207 13.13 -5.85 0.91
CA TYR A 207 11.67 -5.80 0.93
C TYR A 207 11.11 -7.13 1.43
N VAL A 208 10.41 -7.11 2.55
CA VAL A 208 9.76 -8.31 3.11
C VAL A 208 8.27 -8.16 2.99
N PHE A 209 7.64 -9.17 2.40
CA PHE A 209 6.24 -9.14 2.05
C PHE A 209 5.48 -10.25 2.78
N CYS A 210 4.44 -9.86 3.52
CA CYS A 210 3.43 -10.75 4.08
C CYS A 210 2.16 -10.59 3.25
N PRO A 211 1.82 -11.54 2.36
CA PRO A 211 0.68 -11.40 1.45
C PRO A 211 -0.65 -11.19 2.20
N GLY A 212 -1.48 -10.26 1.71
CA GLY A 212 -2.81 -9.98 2.23
C GLY A 212 -3.91 -10.74 1.50
N ASN A 213 -5.17 -10.52 1.89
CA ASN A 213 -6.31 -11.25 1.32
C ASN A 213 -6.58 -10.88 -0.16
N HIS A 214 -6.05 -9.75 -0.63
CA HIS A 214 -6.11 -9.36 -2.04
C HIS A 214 -4.94 -9.90 -2.89
N ASP A 215 -3.92 -10.48 -2.25
CA ASP A 215 -2.72 -10.97 -2.95
C ASP A 215 -2.83 -12.46 -3.24
N THR A 216 -2.68 -12.83 -4.51
CA THR A 216 -2.82 -14.21 -5.00
C THR A 216 -1.47 -14.91 -5.14
N PRO A 217 -1.43 -16.23 -5.44
CA PRO A 217 -0.19 -16.91 -5.76
C PRO A 217 0.57 -16.27 -6.92
N GLU A 218 -0.14 -15.71 -7.91
CA GLU A 218 0.49 -14.94 -8.99
C GLU A 218 1.25 -13.71 -8.48
N ILE A 219 0.72 -13.00 -7.48
CA ILE A 219 1.39 -11.84 -6.86
C ILE A 219 2.60 -12.30 -6.04
N MET A 220 2.47 -13.39 -5.29
CA MET A 220 3.59 -13.96 -4.54
C MET A 220 4.75 -14.36 -5.46
N ASP A 221 4.45 -15.02 -6.58
CA ASP A 221 5.44 -15.38 -7.59
C ASP A 221 6.09 -14.14 -8.22
N PHE A 222 5.32 -13.08 -8.47
CA PHE A 222 5.87 -11.82 -8.93
C PHE A 222 6.87 -11.22 -7.92
N VAL A 223 6.50 -11.12 -6.64
CA VAL A 223 7.36 -10.56 -5.59
C VAL A 223 8.63 -11.40 -5.40
N LYS A 224 8.51 -12.74 -5.45
CA LYS A 224 9.67 -13.66 -5.38
C LYS A 224 10.69 -13.46 -6.50
N ASN A 225 10.27 -12.93 -7.64
CA ASN A 225 11.15 -12.66 -8.78
C ASN A 225 11.83 -11.28 -8.71
N LEU A 226 11.57 -10.48 -7.67
CA LEU A 226 12.28 -9.21 -7.45
C LEU A 226 13.62 -9.47 -6.74
N ASP A 227 14.69 -8.84 -7.22
CA ASP A 227 16.07 -9.06 -6.73
C ASP A 227 16.27 -8.76 -5.23
N ASN A 228 15.47 -7.85 -4.68
CA ASN A 228 15.59 -7.35 -3.30
C ASN A 228 14.40 -7.74 -2.41
N ALA A 229 13.54 -8.67 -2.83
CA ALA A 229 12.33 -9.02 -2.09
C ALA A 229 12.32 -10.46 -1.56
N MET A 230 11.56 -10.67 -0.48
CA MET A 230 11.28 -11.98 0.09
C MET A 230 9.83 -12.04 0.57
N VAL A 231 9.17 -13.16 0.28
CA VAL A 231 7.80 -13.44 0.74
C VAL A 231 7.86 -14.30 2.00
N LEU A 232 7.03 -13.97 2.99
CA LEU A 232 6.89 -14.74 4.23
C LEU A 232 5.96 -15.94 4.03
N GLU A 233 6.49 -17.15 4.20
CA GLU A 233 5.81 -18.42 3.87
C GLU A 233 5.52 -19.30 5.10
N GLY A 234 5.52 -18.74 6.31
CA GLY A 234 5.21 -19.44 7.56
C GLY A 234 6.41 -19.94 8.37
N GLY A 235 7.64 -19.73 7.87
CA GLY A 235 8.89 -19.92 8.61
C GLY A 235 9.52 -18.61 9.04
N THR A 236 10.47 -18.68 9.98
CA THR A 236 11.24 -17.50 10.41
C THR A 236 12.33 -17.18 9.40
N VAL A 237 12.46 -15.91 9.03
CA VAL A 237 13.52 -15.40 8.16
C VAL A 237 14.35 -14.38 8.92
N ASP A 238 15.67 -14.38 8.71
CA ASP A 238 16.57 -13.37 9.27
C ASP A 238 17.03 -12.42 8.17
N ILE A 239 16.71 -11.13 8.32
CA ILE A 239 17.21 -10.08 7.44
C ILE A 239 17.86 -9.00 8.27
N SER A 240 19.13 -8.73 7.98
CA SER A 240 19.90 -7.67 8.65
C SER A 240 19.93 -7.82 10.17
N GLY A 241 19.84 -9.05 10.70
CA GLY A 241 19.79 -9.36 12.14
C GLY A 241 18.37 -9.28 12.73
N ILE A 242 17.33 -9.13 11.90
CA ILE A 242 15.93 -9.06 12.32
C ILE A 242 15.26 -10.38 11.96
N ARG A 243 14.88 -11.16 12.98
CA ARG A 243 14.16 -12.43 12.85
C ARG A 243 12.67 -12.18 12.75
N ILE A 244 12.10 -12.46 11.58
CA ILE A 244 10.74 -12.12 11.20
C ILE A 244 10.00 -13.43 10.93
N LEU A 245 8.88 -13.64 11.60
CA LEU A 245 7.94 -14.70 11.27
C LEU A 245 6.72 -14.09 10.59
N GLY A 246 6.16 -14.76 9.60
CA GLY A 246 4.89 -14.37 9.01
C GLY A 246 4.44 -15.37 7.98
N VAL A 247 3.20 -15.25 7.55
CA VAL A 247 2.57 -16.14 6.57
C VAL A 247 1.52 -15.35 5.79
N ALA A 248 1.30 -15.73 4.53
CA ALA A 248 0.22 -15.20 3.72
C ALA A 248 -1.15 -15.34 4.41
N ASP A 249 -2.04 -14.39 4.18
CA ASP A 249 -3.44 -14.50 4.59
C ASP A 249 -4.06 -15.81 4.04
N PRO A 250 -4.95 -16.50 4.76
CA PRO A 250 -5.54 -17.74 4.26
C PRO A 250 -6.33 -17.56 2.95
N LEU A 251 -6.85 -16.36 2.71
CA LEU A 251 -7.58 -16.04 1.48
C LEU A 251 -6.65 -15.83 0.28
N SER A 252 -5.36 -15.56 0.51
CA SER A 252 -4.34 -15.47 -0.54
C SER A 252 -4.17 -16.76 -1.36
N ALA A 253 -4.73 -17.89 -0.90
CA ALA A 253 -4.73 -19.15 -1.64
C ALA A 253 -5.72 -19.17 -2.83
N GLY A 254 -6.63 -18.19 -2.90
CA GLY A 254 -7.66 -18.09 -3.94
C GLY A 254 -7.85 -16.65 -4.44
N THR A 255 -8.94 -16.43 -5.15
CA THR A 255 -9.34 -15.09 -5.64
C THR A 255 -10.45 -14.46 -4.79
N GLU A 256 -10.97 -15.20 -3.81
CA GLU A 256 -11.96 -14.70 -2.87
C GLU A 256 -11.25 -13.86 -1.82
N VAL A 257 -11.68 -12.62 -1.65
CA VAL A 257 -11.06 -11.66 -0.71
C VAL A 257 -11.78 -11.59 0.63
N GLU A 258 -12.96 -12.22 0.73
CA GLU A 258 -13.78 -12.33 1.94
C GLU A 258 -14.47 -13.70 1.98
N MET A 259 -14.76 -14.18 3.18
CA MET A 259 -15.49 -15.44 3.40
C MET A 259 -16.80 -15.19 4.15
N GLU A 260 -17.94 -15.56 3.54
CA GLU A 260 -19.27 -15.33 4.14
C GLU A 260 -19.56 -16.25 5.35
N ASP A 261 -19.03 -17.48 5.34
CA ASP A 261 -19.23 -18.43 6.44
C ASP A 261 -18.32 -18.09 7.63
N ALA A 262 -18.88 -17.38 8.60
CA ALA A 262 -18.19 -16.95 9.81
C ALA A 262 -17.60 -18.12 10.64
N LEU A 263 -18.22 -19.30 10.63
CA LEU A 263 -17.70 -20.45 11.40
C LEU A 263 -16.49 -21.07 10.69
N ALA A 264 -16.55 -21.18 9.37
CA ALA A 264 -15.42 -21.62 8.56
C ALA A 264 -14.26 -20.63 8.66
N TRP A 265 -14.56 -19.33 8.62
CA TRP A 265 -13.58 -18.26 8.78
C TRP A 265 -12.88 -18.31 10.14
N GLU A 266 -13.63 -18.40 11.24
CA GLU A 266 -13.04 -18.51 12.58
C GLU A 266 -12.12 -19.73 12.70
N LYS A 267 -12.55 -20.87 12.17
CA LYS A 267 -11.74 -22.09 12.19
C LYS A 267 -10.43 -21.90 11.42
N LEU A 268 -10.48 -21.26 10.25
CA LEU A 268 -9.31 -20.98 9.42
C LEU A 268 -8.31 -20.05 10.13
N MET A 269 -8.80 -18.99 10.78
CA MET A 269 -8.00 -18.09 11.60
C MET A 269 -7.31 -18.83 12.76
N GLN A 270 -8.04 -19.70 13.46
CA GLN A 270 -7.49 -20.50 14.56
C GLN A 270 -6.43 -21.50 14.11
N GLU A 271 -6.64 -22.16 12.96
CA GLU A 271 -5.67 -23.08 12.37
C GLU A 271 -4.36 -22.36 12.02
N GLN A 272 -4.46 -21.18 11.41
CA GLN A 272 -3.30 -20.37 11.05
C GLN A 272 -2.56 -19.83 12.29
N ALA A 273 -3.29 -19.29 13.28
CA ALA A 273 -2.69 -18.84 14.53
C ALA A 273 -1.98 -20.00 15.26
N GLY A 274 -2.59 -21.18 15.28
CA GLY A 274 -1.99 -22.41 15.81
C GLY A 274 -0.71 -22.81 15.07
N ALA A 275 -0.70 -22.72 13.74
CA ALA A 275 0.48 -23.01 12.92
C ALA A 275 1.63 -22.03 13.20
N LEU A 276 1.35 -20.72 13.26
CA LEU A 276 2.35 -19.70 13.58
C LEU A 276 2.95 -19.87 14.97
N ARG A 277 2.11 -20.15 15.97
CA ARG A 277 2.57 -20.45 17.34
C ARG A 277 3.50 -21.67 17.35
N LYS A 278 3.13 -22.72 16.63
CA LYS A 278 3.95 -23.92 16.50
C LYS A 278 5.29 -23.61 15.83
N SER A 279 5.29 -22.90 14.69
CA SER A 279 6.52 -22.48 14.00
C SER A 279 7.45 -21.72 14.94
N ALA A 280 6.93 -20.73 15.69
CA ALA A 280 7.74 -19.95 16.63
C ALA A 280 8.34 -20.80 17.77
N GLN A 281 7.66 -21.86 18.21
CA GLN A 281 8.12 -22.76 19.28
C GLN A 281 9.17 -23.76 18.80
N GLU A 282 9.22 -24.07 17.50
CA GLU A 282 10.18 -25.00 16.92
C GLU A 282 11.54 -24.35 16.64
N GLU A 283 11.62 -23.02 16.65
CA GLU A 283 12.86 -22.26 16.46
C GLU A 283 13.75 -22.29 17.71
N GLU A 284 15.07 -22.43 17.53
CA GLU A 284 16.05 -22.31 18.61
C GLU A 284 16.02 -20.90 19.24
N PHE A 285 15.77 -19.90 18.41
CA PHE A 285 15.72 -18.50 18.80
C PHE A 285 14.36 -17.90 18.40
N PRO A 286 13.57 -17.34 19.34
CA PRO A 286 12.21 -16.87 19.07
C PRO A 286 12.18 -15.61 18.20
N PRO A 287 11.27 -15.48 17.22
CA PRO A 287 11.24 -14.34 16.29
C PRO A 287 11.13 -13.01 17.02
N HIS A 288 11.80 -11.97 16.50
CA HIS A 288 11.72 -10.61 17.05
C HIS A 288 10.35 -9.98 16.80
N LEU A 289 9.75 -10.25 15.64
CA LEU A 289 8.44 -9.74 15.28
C LEU A 289 7.65 -10.72 14.41
N LEU A 290 6.34 -10.68 14.56
CA LEU A 290 5.37 -11.38 13.72
C LEU A 290 4.75 -10.40 12.71
N VAL A 291 4.56 -10.83 11.46
CA VAL A 291 3.77 -10.13 10.46
C VAL A 291 2.63 -11.01 10.01
N VAL A 292 1.42 -10.47 10.08
CA VAL A 292 0.19 -11.12 9.59
C VAL A 292 -0.70 -10.03 9.01
N HIS A 293 -1.41 -10.30 7.93
CA HIS A 293 -2.27 -9.27 7.35
C HIS A 293 -3.49 -8.98 8.22
N HIS A 294 -4.22 -10.04 8.63
CA HIS A 294 -5.51 -9.88 9.29
C HIS A 294 -5.42 -9.57 10.79
N PRO A 295 -6.14 -8.55 11.31
CA PRO A 295 -6.07 -8.10 12.71
C PRO A 295 -6.55 -9.15 13.71
N GLN A 296 -7.43 -10.05 13.31
CA GLN A 296 -7.95 -11.12 14.17
C GLN A 296 -6.83 -12.09 14.60
N ILE A 297 -5.96 -12.47 13.66
CA ILE A 297 -4.80 -13.34 13.93
C ILE A 297 -3.83 -12.60 14.85
N ALA A 298 -3.55 -11.33 14.53
CA ALA A 298 -2.69 -10.48 15.34
C ALA A 298 -3.19 -10.39 16.80
N GLN A 299 -4.50 -10.28 17.00
CA GLN A 299 -5.10 -10.25 18.34
C GLN A 299 -5.03 -11.61 19.06
N GLN A 300 -5.25 -12.73 18.35
CA GLN A 300 -5.13 -14.07 18.93
C GLN A 300 -3.71 -14.43 19.35
N LEU A 301 -2.71 -13.84 18.71
CA LEU A 301 -1.28 -14.07 18.96
C LEU A 301 -0.62 -12.98 19.80
N ALA A 302 -1.38 -12.01 20.30
CA ALA A 302 -0.85 -10.87 21.05
C ALA A 302 -0.10 -11.26 22.33
N GLU A 303 -0.38 -12.42 22.93
CA GLU A 303 0.34 -12.90 24.11
C GLU A 303 1.55 -13.79 23.76
N ASP A 304 1.65 -14.24 22.51
CA ASP A 304 2.70 -15.16 22.05
C ASP A 304 3.93 -14.41 21.49
N PHE A 305 3.75 -13.16 21.03
CA PHE A 305 4.81 -12.38 20.38
C PHE A 305 4.97 -10.98 20.99
N PRO A 306 6.22 -10.51 21.17
CA PRO A 306 6.49 -9.20 21.76
C PRO A 306 6.14 -8.02 20.82
N LEU A 307 6.16 -8.27 19.51
CA LEU A 307 5.86 -7.29 18.48
C LEU A 307 5.12 -7.95 17.32
N ILE A 308 3.99 -7.35 16.92
CA ILE A 308 3.16 -7.81 15.81
C ILE A 308 2.88 -6.63 14.87
N VAL A 309 3.08 -6.84 13.57
CA VAL A 309 2.72 -5.89 12.52
C VAL A 309 1.57 -6.46 11.70
N TYR A 310 0.53 -5.66 11.45
CA TYR A 310 -0.63 -6.09 10.69
C TYR A 310 -1.25 -4.99 9.82
N GLY A 311 -2.05 -5.38 8.82
CA GLY A 311 -2.68 -4.50 7.82
C GLY A 311 -4.21 -4.55 7.83
N HIS A 312 -4.82 -4.60 6.65
CA HIS A 312 -6.24 -4.86 6.36
C HIS A 312 -7.20 -3.72 6.69
N THR A 313 -7.05 -3.07 7.85
CA THR A 313 -8.03 -2.07 8.32
C THR A 313 -7.85 -0.68 7.70
N HIS A 314 -6.79 -0.47 6.91
CA HIS A 314 -6.41 0.82 6.31
C HIS A 314 -6.29 1.97 7.35
N GLN A 315 -6.12 1.62 8.63
CA GLN A 315 -6.22 2.55 9.75
C GLN A 315 -5.02 2.41 10.65
N GLN A 316 -4.21 3.47 10.67
CA GLN A 316 -2.99 3.50 11.46
C GLN A 316 -3.31 3.32 12.95
N SER A 317 -2.67 2.34 13.60
CA SER A 317 -2.94 1.99 15.00
C SER A 317 -1.67 1.54 15.74
N ILE A 318 -1.53 1.98 16.99
CA ILE A 318 -0.46 1.52 17.89
C ILE A 318 -1.11 1.05 19.19
N LYS A 319 -1.16 -0.26 19.40
CA LYS A 319 -1.64 -0.88 20.64
C LYS A 319 -0.44 -1.37 21.43
N VAL A 320 -0.37 -0.99 22.69
CA VAL A 320 0.72 -1.38 23.59
C VAL A 320 0.10 -1.98 24.84
N ASN A 321 0.31 -3.28 25.02
CA ASN A 321 -0.02 -4.03 26.21
C ASN A 321 1.24 -4.22 27.06
N ASN A 322 1.15 -4.90 28.21
CA ASN A 322 2.29 -5.02 29.14
C ASN A 322 3.50 -5.71 28.50
N ASP A 323 3.27 -6.74 27.67
CA ASP A 323 4.33 -7.58 27.09
C ASP A 323 4.28 -7.66 25.55
N SER A 324 3.36 -6.95 24.90
CA SER A 324 3.20 -6.99 23.44
C SER A 324 2.82 -5.64 22.83
N ILE A 325 3.39 -5.38 21.66
CA ILE A 325 3.15 -4.20 20.84
C ILE A 325 2.52 -4.65 19.52
N MET A 326 1.38 -4.08 19.15
CA MET A 326 0.77 -4.30 17.85
C MET A 326 0.77 -3.00 17.05
N LEU A 327 1.31 -3.04 15.85
CA LEU A 327 1.46 -1.91 14.95
C LEU A 327 0.68 -2.16 13.65
N ASN A 328 -0.18 -1.22 13.28
CA ASN A 328 -0.78 -1.17 11.96
C ASN A 328 -0.35 0.12 11.27
N PRO A 329 0.40 0.07 10.16
CA PRO A 329 0.94 1.26 9.51
C PRO A 329 -0.11 2.09 8.79
N GLY A 330 -1.31 1.55 8.55
CA GLY A 330 -2.44 2.23 7.93
C GLY A 330 -2.63 1.79 6.48
N THR A 331 -2.53 2.73 5.55
CA THR A 331 -2.55 2.45 4.11
C THR A 331 -1.51 3.32 3.42
N SER A 332 -0.51 2.67 2.83
CA SER A 332 0.47 3.33 1.96
C SER A 332 -0.10 3.58 0.57
N GLY A 333 -1.25 2.98 0.24
CA GLY A 333 -1.98 3.18 -1.01
C GLY A 333 -3.10 4.20 -0.97
N ALA A 334 -3.42 4.80 0.19
CA ALA A 334 -4.54 5.74 0.33
C ALA A 334 -5.88 5.19 -0.22
N ALA A 335 -6.17 3.90 0.02
CA ALA A 335 -7.29 3.14 -0.56
C ALA A 335 -7.18 2.84 -2.08
N GLY A 336 -5.96 2.68 -2.59
CA GLY A 336 -5.69 2.22 -3.95
C GLY A 336 -5.98 3.27 -5.02
N LEU A 337 -6.15 2.81 -6.27
CA LEU A 337 -6.56 3.68 -7.37
C LEU A 337 -7.93 4.34 -7.11
N ARG A 338 -8.80 3.67 -6.33
CA ARG A 338 -10.13 4.17 -5.94
C ARG A 338 -10.03 5.45 -5.11
N GLY A 339 -9.01 5.56 -4.26
CA GLY A 339 -8.72 6.76 -3.46
C GLY A 339 -8.43 8.02 -4.28
N LEU A 340 -7.95 7.89 -5.53
CA LEU A 340 -7.76 9.03 -6.44
C LEU A 340 -9.07 9.70 -6.86
N TYR A 341 -10.20 8.99 -6.73
CA TYR A 341 -11.53 9.42 -7.17
C TYR A 341 -12.47 9.76 -6.02
N ALA A 342 -12.05 9.53 -4.77
CA ALA A 342 -12.93 9.72 -3.61
C ALA A 342 -13.03 11.20 -3.21
N ASP A 343 -14.25 11.64 -2.84
CA ASP A 343 -14.51 12.99 -2.34
C ASP A 343 -13.84 13.27 -0.98
N GLN A 344 -13.55 12.20 -0.21
CA GLN A 344 -12.74 12.24 0.99
C GLN A 344 -11.47 11.42 0.78
N ALA A 345 -10.33 12.11 0.80
CA ALA A 345 -9.04 11.47 0.61
C ALA A 345 -8.64 10.70 1.87
N VAL A 346 -8.40 9.40 1.71
CA VAL A 346 -7.71 8.63 2.73
C VAL A 346 -6.24 9.09 2.73
N PRO A 347 -5.67 9.51 3.87
CA PRO A 347 -4.28 9.94 3.89
C PRO A 347 -3.34 8.75 3.64
N TYR A 348 -2.25 9.00 2.93
CA TYR A 348 -1.13 8.07 2.87
C TYR A 348 -0.53 7.91 4.27
N SER A 349 -0.17 6.69 4.64
CA SER A 349 0.42 6.42 5.95
C SER A 349 1.44 5.29 5.92
N ALA A 350 2.41 5.41 6.82
CA ALA A 350 3.44 4.42 7.09
C ALA A 350 3.95 4.59 8.52
N MET A 351 4.76 3.65 9.01
CA MET A 351 5.47 3.79 10.28
C MET A 351 6.96 3.50 10.11
N ILE A 352 7.81 4.15 10.89
CA ILE A 352 9.23 3.81 11.00
C ILE A 352 9.46 3.26 12.40
N LEU A 353 9.74 1.97 12.47
CA LEU A 353 10.03 1.26 13.69
C LEU A 353 11.54 1.26 13.95
N TYR A 354 11.92 1.56 15.19
CA TYR A 354 13.30 1.53 15.66
C TYR A 354 13.51 0.30 16.54
N LEU A 355 14.30 -0.65 16.05
CA LEU A 355 14.66 -1.88 16.75
C LEU A 355 16.11 -1.80 17.25
N ASN A 356 16.37 -2.23 18.47
CA ASN A 356 17.76 -2.42 18.93
C ASN A 356 18.35 -3.71 18.33
N ASP A 357 19.64 -3.97 18.59
CA ASP A 357 20.34 -5.18 18.11
C ASP A 357 19.74 -6.50 18.66
N GLU A 358 18.98 -6.44 19.76
CA GLU A 358 18.27 -7.58 20.36
C GLU A 358 16.85 -7.77 19.77
N GLY A 359 16.43 -6.93 18.82
CA GLY A 359 15.10 -6.98 18.20
C GLY A 359 13.97 -6.35 19.03
N LEU A 360 14.28 -5.62 20.09
CA LEU A 360 13.31 -4.91 20.92
C LEU A 360 12.92 -3.56 20.31
N ALA A 361 11.62 -3.28 20.29
CA ALA A 361 11.07 -2.03 19.80
C ALA A 361 11.30 -0.86 20.77
N ALA A 362 12.15 0.09 20.39
CA ALA A 362 12.47 1.27 21.18
C ALA A 362 11.45 2.40 20.98
N ALA A 363 11.14 2.70 19.72
CA ALA A 363 10.25 3.78 19.31
C ALA A 363 9.59 3.45 17.96
N VAL A 364 8.53 4.18 17.66
CA VAL A 364 7.91 4.19 16.35
C VAL A 364 7.55 5.62 15.95
N ASP A 365 7.90 6.02 14.73
CA ASP A 365 7.45 7.27 14.13
C ASP A 365 6.29 6.95 13.19
N THR A 366 5.13 7.55 13.43
CA THR A 366 4.02 7.51 12.48
C THR A 366 4.21 8.59 11.43
N VAL A 367 3.97 8.25 10.18
CA VAL A 367 4.00 9.18 9.06
C VAL A 367 2.62 9.22 8.42
N LYS A 368 2.06 10.42 8.23
CA LYS A 368 0.83 10.62 7.45
C LYS A 368 0.98 11.76 6.46
N TYR A 369 0.44 11.57 5.26
CA TYR A 369 0.42 12.60 4.21
C TYR A 369 -0.99 12.74 3.64
N GLU A 370 -1.53 13.97 3.71
CA GLU A 370 -2.81 14.38 3.13
C GLU A 370 -2.56 15.17 1.83
N PRO A 371 -2.78 14.58 0.65
CA PRO A 371 -2.43 15.24 -0.62
C PRO A 371 -3.22 16.52 -0.89
N PHE A 372 -4.49 16.56 -0.50
CA PHE A 372 -5.39 17.67 -0.81
C PHE A 372 -5.17 18.90 0.05
N SER A 373 -4.65 18.71 1.26
CA SER A 373 -4.35 19.81 2.17
C SER A 373 -2.86 20.16 2.18
N ASP A 374 -2.04 19.40 1.43
CA ASP A 374 -0.58 19.48 1.43
C ASP A 374 -0.01 19.43 2.86
N ARG A 375 -0.58 18.54 3.69
CA ARG A 375 -0.18 18.39 5.09
C ARG A 375 0.53 17.07 5.32
N PHE A 376 1.64 17.18 6.03
CA PHE A 376 2.46 16.06 6.42
C PHE A 376 2.57 16.03 7.95
N TYR A 377 2.36 14.87 8.54
CA TYR A 377 2.40 14.66 9.98
C TYR A 377 3.43 13.58 10.31
N ILE A 378 4.27 13.87 11.31
CA ILE A 378 5.16 12.89 11.92
C ILE A 378 4.96 12.95 13.42
N GLU A 379 4.73 11.80 14.04
CA GLU A 379 4.62 11.69 15.50
C GLU A 379 5.47 10.53 16.00
N ARG A 380 6.36 10.80 16.97
CA ARG A 380 7.19 9.78 17.62
C ARG A 380 6.51 9.27 18.89
N LYS A 381 6.40 7.95 19.03
CA LYS A 381 5.96 7.28 20.25
C LYS A 381 7.05 6.34 20.77
N LEU A 382 7.44 6.53 22.03
CA LEU A 382 8.37 5.65 22.72
C LEU A 382 7.65 4.39 23.21
N LEU A 383 8.20 3.22 22.88
CA LEU A 383 7.56 1.93 23.11
C LEU A 383 8.09 1.23 24.38
N HIS A 384 9.35 1.46 24.76
CA HIS A 384 9.94 0.79 25.92
C HIS A 384 9.68 1.52 27.26
N PRO A 385 9.26 0.83 28.36
CA PRO A 385 8.92 1.46 29.64
C PRO A 385 10.05 2.26 30.31
N SER A 386 11.31 1.84 30.16
CA SER A 386 12.46 2.60 30.68
C SER A 386 12.65 3.95 29.96
N MET A 387 12.22 4.04 28.71
CA MET A 387 12.25 5.25 27.89
C MET A 387 11.01 6.14 28.12
N ARG A 388 9.90 5.57 28.64
CA ARG A 388 8.72 6.34 29.10
C ARG A 388 8.93 7.03 30.45
N LYS A 389 9.92 6.61 31.25
CA LYS A 389 10.20 7.10 32.62
C LYS A 389 11.10 8.33 32.69
N GLN A 390 11.58 8.88 31.58
CA GLN A 390 12.25 10.18 31.60
C GLN A 390 11.19 11.29 31.73
N GLN A 391 10.91 11.70 32.97
CA GLN A 391 10.38 13.04 33.23
C GLN A 391 11.32 14.05 32.58
N VAL A 392 10.77 14.92 31.73
CA VAL A 392 11.44 16.13 31.27
C VAL A 392 11.72 16.98 32.50
N PHE A 393 12.96 16.93 32.99
CA PHE A 393 13.46 17.93 33.92
C PHE A 393 13.64 19.22 33.12
N TRP A 394 12.78 20.21 33.36
CA TRP A 394 13.18 21.59 33.13
C TRP A 394 14.32 21.87 34.10
N GLY A 395 15.55 21.86 33.61
CA GLY A 395 16.69 22.31 34.41
C GLY A 395 16.46 23.76 34.81
N GLU A 396 16.51 24.05 36.11
CA GLU A 396 16.40 25.40 36.69
C GLU A 396 17.58 26.32 36.31
N ASP A 397 18.52 25.87 35.48
CA ASP A 397 19.70 26.64 35.08
C ASP A 397 19.60 27.11 33.61
N SER A 398 18.66 28.01 33.34
CA SER A 398 18.88 29.01 32.30
C SER A 398 18.27 30.33 32.74
N LEU A 399 19.15 31.23 33.17
CA LEU A 399 18.88 32.64 33.41
C LEU A 399 18.08 33.23 32.24
N ALA A 400 16.81 33.55 32.50
CA ALA A 400 16.05 34.53 31.73
C ALA A 400 15.65 35.63 32.73
N GLU A 401 16.17 36.81 32.46
CA GLU A 401 15.85 38.07 33.11
C GLU A 401 14.33 38.20 33.30
N GLU A 402 13.93 38.71 34.48
CA GLU A 402 12.57 39.16 34.74
C GLU A 402 12.16 40.19 33.68
N TYR A 403 11.33 39.77 32.72
CA TYR A 403 10.45 40.71 32.03
C TYR A 403 9.27 40.99 32.96
N GLU A 404 9.41 42.05 33.77
CA GLU A 404 8.27 42.72 34.40
C GLU A 404 7.32 43.20 33.29
N ILE A 405 6.15 42.56 33.20
CA ILE A 405 5.03 43.11 32.44
C ILE A 405 4.49 44.28 33.27
N HIS A 406 4.91 45.51 32.96
CA HIS A 406 4.21 46.68 33.45
C HIS A 406 2.80 46.73 32.85
N PRO A 407 1.75 46.96 33.66
CA PRO A 407 0.41 47.19 33.13
C PRO A 407 0.41 48.43 32.21
N PRO A 408 -0.43 48.45 31.15
CA PRO A 408 -0.47 49.57 30.24
C PRO A 408 -0.92 50.85 30.96
N ASP A 409 -0.23 51.95 30.68
CA ASP A 409 -0.57 53.29 31.16
C ASP A 409 -2.02 53.64 30.77
N GLU A 410 -2.85 54.00 31.75
CA GLU A 410 -4.27 54.39 31.61
C GLU A 410 -4.52 55.59 30.67
N LYS A 411 -3.46 56.19 30.10
CA LYS A 411 -3.57 57.28 29.11
C LYS A 411 -3.66 56.83 27.65
N GLN A 412 -3.44 55.56 27.31
CA GLN A 412 -3.55 55.07 25.93
C GLN A 412 -4.90 54.44 25.57
N ILE A 413 -5.82 54.32 26.53
CA ILE A 413 -7.15 53.75 26.30
C ILE A 413 -8.15 54.85 25.90
N GLN A 414 -7.95 56.10 26.33
CA GLN A 414 -8.87 57.21 26.02
C GLN A 414 -8.77 57.71 24.57
N ASP A 415 -7.58 57.65 23.95
CA ASP A 415 -7.37 58.14 22.57
C ASP A 415 -7.81 57.15 21.47
N ARG A 416 -8.28 55.95 21.84
CA ARG A 416 -8.80 54.94 20.88
C ARG A 416 -10.32 54.82 20.83
N GLU A 417 -11.05 55.43 21.76
CA GLU A 417 -12.52 55.47 21.72
C GLU A 417 -13.05 56.66 20.90
N ASP A 418 -12.32 57.77 20.79
CA ASP A 418 -12.75 58.95 20.02
C ASP A 418 -12.58 58.81 18.48
N ASP A 419 -11.80 57.82 18.01
CA ASP A 419 -11.50 57.62 16.57
C ASP A 419 -12.42 56.59 15.88
N LEU A 420 -13.34 55.95 16.65
CA LEU A 420 -14.29 54.96 16.13
C LEU A 420 -15.69 55.53 15.84
N ASP A 421 -15.99 56.77 16.26
CA ASP A 421 -17.32 57.40 16.09
C ASP A 421 -17.41 58.37 14.88
N GLN A 422 -16.40 58.44 14.00
CA GLN A 422 -16.42 59.29 12.79
C GLN A 422 -16.40 58.55 11.44
N LYS A 423 -16.75 57.26 11.42
CA LYS A 423 -16.83 56.48 10.16
C LYS A 423 -18.20 55.84 9.90
N ASP A 424 -19.27 56.50 10.33
CA ASP A 424 -20.61 56.32 9.76
C ASP A 424 -21.17 57.67 9.30
N LEU A 425 -21.04 57.94 7.99
CA LEU A 425 -21.90 58.83 7.21
C LEU A 425 -21.77 58.52 5.70
#